data_AF-A0A6N8U8S0-F1
#
_entry.id   AF-A0A6N8U8S0-F1
#
_cell.length_a   1.000
_cell.length_b   1.000
_cell.length_c   1.000
_cell.angle_alpha   90.00
_cell.angle_beta   90.00
_cell.angle_gamma   90.00
#
_symmetry.space_group_name_H-M   'P 1'
#
loop_
_entity.id
_entity.type
_entity.pdbx_description
1 polymer ?
#
loop_
_entity_poly.entity_id
_entity_poly.type
_entity_poly.pdbx_seq_one_letter_code
_entity_poly.pdbx_strand_id
1 'polypeptide(L)'
;MAACSNKDDNTKLSNSEVVELLEKKGYKFNISDEEETHYVYFTNINKDDESYIWVQKYDNTYVGTNYTFSKEDVNEKHANIIDKEENDSKDEKLQYDAYLDWLNEMGLKKSQIINVLDYYDKKHTTSNTKSDDSSDVEKRLINLGYKLESDDESYIIKSIETFGDYQNVGVSVFNLENNTFATTIEGKLYLINWKDKTITYKTGEAYYTYNTDTHSWVSDEDNIDAEIKVINIFANFLKYLTANKIYLNNFV
;
A
#
# COMPACT_ATOMS: atom_id res chain seq x y z
N MET A 1 -23.24 -42.93 12.19
CA MET A 1 -21.81 -42.57 12.20
C MET A 1 -21.62 -41.53 11.11
N ALA A 2 -21.51 -40.26 11.49
CA ALA A 2 -21.25 -39.19 10.54
C ALA A 2 -19.80 -39.31 10.06
N ALA A 3 -19.59 -39.38 8.75
CA ALA A 3 -18.27 -39.35 8.16
C ALA A 3 -17.67 -37.96 8.45
N CYS A 4 -16.59 -37.92 9.25
CA CYS A 4 -15.69 -36.77 9.24
C CYS A 4 -15.15 -36.67 7.81
N SER A 5 -15.64 -35.70 7.03
CA SER A 5 -14.97 -35.32 5.80
C SER A 5 -13.56 -34.86 6.19
N ASN A 6 -12.54 -35.62 5.81
CA ASN A 6 -11.17 -35.13 5.88
C ASN A 6 -11.13 -33.86 5.03
N LYS A 7 -11.10 -32.69 5.66
CA LYS A 7 -10.79 -31.45 4.96
C LYS A 7 -9.36 -31.57 4.47
N ASP A 8 -9.14 -31.37 3.18
CA ASP A 8 -7.81 -31.38 2.60
C ASP A 8 -7.01 -30.20 3.19
N ASP A 9 -5.88 -30.49 3.85
CA ASP A 9 -4.94 -29.47 4.30
C ASP A 9 -4.09 -29.01 3.11
N ASN A 10 -4.46 -27.87 2.55
CA ASN A 10 -3.81 -27.27 1.37
C ASN A 10 -2.79 -26.19 1.76
N THR A 11 -2.40 -26.11 3.05
CA THR A 11 -1.55 -25.01 3.55
C THR A 11 -0.09 -25.06 3.12
N LYS A 12 0.31 -26.12 2.41
CA LYS A 12 1.65 -26.34 1.86
C LYS A 12 1.73 -26.19 0.35
N LEU A 13 0.61 -25.95 -0.33
CA LEU A 13 0.59 -25.74 -1.77
C LEU A 13 1.35 -24.47 -2.14
N SER A 14 2.14 -24.54 -3.21
CA SER A 14 2.74 -23.39 -3.89
C SER A 14 1.68 -22.51 -4.56
N ASN A 15 2.03 -21.28 -4.93
CA ASN A 15 1.08 -20.36 -5.55
C ASN A 15 0.47 -20.91 -6.86
N SER A 16 1.25 -21.61 -7.69
CA SER A 16 0.72 -22.25 -8.90
C SER A 16 -0.26 -23.38 -8.58
N GLU A 17 0.04 -24.19 -7.57
CA GLU A 17 -0.85 -25.29 -7.15
C GLU A 17 -2.15 -24.77 -6.53
N VAL A 18 -2.11 -23.62 -5.85
CA VAL A 18 -3.33 -22.97 -5.34
C VAL A 18 -4.18 -22.41 -6.49
N VAL A 19 -3.58 -21.84 -7.53
CA VAL A 19 -4.32 -21.44 -8.75
C VAL A 19 -5.01 -22.65 -9.36
N GLU A 20 -4.28 -23.75 -9.57
CA GLU A 20 -4.84 -25.00 -10.14
C GLU A 20 -5.96 -25.59 -9.26
N LEU A 21 -5.81 -25.54 -7.93
CA LEU A 21 -6.84 -25.96 -6.98
C LEU A 21 -8.12 -25.13 -7.13
N LEU A 22 -7.98 -23.80 -7.20
CA LEU A 22 -9.12 -22.88 -7.34
C LEU A 22 -9.79 -23.05 -8.71
N GLU A 23 -9.03 -23.16 -9.79
CA GLU A 23 -9.58 -23.43 -11.13
C GLU A 23 -10.34 -24.77 -11.17
N LYS A 24 -9.79 -25.82 -10.55
CA LYS A 24 -10.48 -27.12 -10.42
C LYS A 24 -11.77 -27.04 -9.60
N LYS A 25 -11.85 -26.11 -8.66
CA LYS A 25 -13.06 -25.82 -7.87
C LYS A 25 -14.03 -24.85 -8.57
N GLY A 26 -13.75 -24.47 -9.82
CA GLY A 26 -14.65 -23.65 -10.63
C GLY A 26 -14.42 -22.14 -10.50
N TYR A 27 -13.29 -21.70 -9.94
CA TYR A 27 -12.93 -20.29 -9.94
C TYR A 27 -12.21 -19.92 -11.24
N LYS A 28 -12.42 -18.69 -11.71
CA LYS A 28 -11.73 -18.12 -12.86
C LYS A 28 -10.96 -16.89 -12.43
N PHE A 29 -9.66 -16.90 -12.66
CA PHE A 29 -8.81 -15.72 -12.52
C PHE A 29 -8.96 -14.80 -13.73
N ASN A 30 -8.93 -13.50 -13.48
CA ASN A 30 -9.00 -12.46 -14.49
C ASN A 30 -8.11 -11.27 -14.07
N ILE A 31 -7.70 -10.50 -15.07
CA ILE A 31 -7.07 -9.20 -14.90
C ILE A 31 -7.93 -8.19 -15.66
N SER A 32 -8.17 -7.03 -15.05
CA SER A 32 -8.87 -5.90 -15.67
C SER A 32 -8.15 -4.61 -15.32
N ASP A 33 -8.06 -3.71 -16.29
CA ASP A 33 -7.57 -2.35 -16.07
C ASP A 33 -8.75 -1.39 -16.30
N GLU A 34 -9.17 -0.68 -15.25
CA GLU A 34 -10.27 0.27 -15.32
C GLU A 34 -9.81 1.63 -14.77
N GLU A 35 -9.83 2.65 -15.64
CA GLU A 35 -9.37 4.00 -15.35
C GLU A 35 -7.95 4.03 -14.74
N GLU A 36 -7.86 4.31 -13.44
CA GLU A 36 -6.62 4.42 -12.66
C GLU A 36 -6.43 3.23 -11.69
N THR A 37 -7.15 2.13 -11.93
CA THR A 37 -7.14 0.94 -11.10
C THR A 37 -6.80 -0.32 -11.91
N HIS A 38 -5.76 -1.01 -11.47
CA HIS A 38 -5.43 -2.34 -11.94
C HIS A 38 -6.07 -3.37 -11.02
N TYR A 39 -6.82 -4.33 -11.58
CA TYR A 39 -7.48 -5.38 -10.83
C TYR A 39 -6.92 -6.75 -11.20
N VAL A 40 -6.62 -7.54 -10.18
CA VAL A 40 -6.41 -8.99 -10.31
C VAL A 40 -7.41 -9.67 -9.40
N TYR A 41 -8.26 -10.52 -9.97
CA TYR A 41 -9.34 -11.11 -9.19
C TYR A 41 -9.69 -12.51 -9.67
N PHE A 42 -10.30 -13.29 -8.79
CA PHE A 42 -10.92 -14.54 -9.18
C PHE A 42 -12.34 -14.63 -8.62
N THR A 43 -13.20 -15.22 -9.42
CA THR A 43 -14.61 -15.39 -9.09
C THR A 43 -15.08 -16.79 -9.45
N ASN A 44 -16.12 -17.29 -8.78
CA ASN A 44 -16.70 -18.57 -9.16
C ASN A 44 -17.47 -18.44 -10.49
N ILE A 45 -17.29 -19.41 -11.39
CA ILE A 45 -17.86 -19.39 -12.76
C ILE A 45 -19.37 -19.65 -12.76
N ASN A 46 -19.93 -20.31 -11.74
CA ASN A 46 -21.36 -20.59 -11.66
C ASN A 46 -22.14 -19.40 -11.07
N LYS A 47 -22.65 -18.53 -11.95
CA LYS A 47 -23.53 -17.41 -11.59
C LYS A 47 -24.95 -17.81 -11.15
N ASP A 48 -25.34 -19.07 -11.36
CA ASP A 48 -26.64 -19.60 -10.95
C ASP A 48 -26.64 -20.12 -9.50
N ASP A 49 -25.49 -20.06 -8.83
CA ASP A 49 -25.32 -20.39 -7.43
C ASP A 49 -25.35 -19.06 -6.67
N GLU A 50 -26.28 -18.90 -5.72
CA GLU A 50 -26.40 -17.71 -4.85
C GLU A 50 -25.11 -17.44 -4.03
N SER A 51 -24.08 -18.28 -4.20
CA SER A 51 -22.78 -18.27 -3.54
C SER A 51 -21.65 -17.63 -4.39
N TYR A 52 -21.96 -16.63 -5.22
CA TYR A 52 -20.91 -15.92 -5.97
C TYR A 52 -19.90 -15.28 -5.03
N ILE A 53 -18.65 -15.72 -5.16
CA ILE A 53 -17.51 -15.23 -4.38
C ILE A 53 -16.63 -14.40 -5.30
N TRP A 54 -16.24 -13.23 -4.82
CA TRP A 54 -15.31 -12.33 -5.47
C TRP A 54 -14.13 -12.08 -4.52
N VAL A 55 -12.94 -12.47 -4.96
CA VAL A 55 -11.69 -12.12 -4.27
C VAL A 55 -10.82 -11.32 -5.20
N GLN A 56 -10.34 -10.18 -4.75
CA GLN A 56 -9.56 -9.28 -5.58
C GLN A 56 -8.38 -8.66 -4.85
N LYS A 57 -7.34 -8.42 -5.62
CA LYS A 57 -6.33 -7.39 -5.44
C LYS A 57 -6.71 -6.24 -6.36
N TYR A 58 -6.61 -5.01 -5.90
CA TYR A 58 -6.64 -3.85 -6.78
C TYR A 58 -5.59 -2.83 -6.39
N ASP A 59 -4.93 -2.27 -7.38
CA ASP A 59 -3.95 -1.20 -7.24
C ASP A 59 -4.57 0.07 -7.80
N ASN A 60 -5.00 0.97 -6.92
CA ASN A 60 -5.58 2.25 -7.31
C ASN A 60 -4.61 3.40 -6.98
N THR A 61 -4.53 4.37 -7.90
CA THR A 61 -3.60 5.52 -7.78
C THR A 61 -3.84 6.39 -6.53
N TYR A 62 -5.06 6.41 -5.98
CA TYR A 62 -5.44 7.25 -4.82
C TYR A 62 -5.43 6.51 -3.49
N VAL A 63 -5.76 5.22 -3.47
CA VAL A 63 -5.94 4.44 -2.22
C VAL A 63 -4.92 3.30 -2.07
N GLY A 64 -3.99 3.14 -3.02
CA GLY A 64 -2.95 2.12 -2.98
C GLY A 64 -3.46 0.71 -3.27
N THR A 65 -2.63 -0.28 -2.92
CA THR A 65 -2.92 -1.70 -3.10
C THR A 65 -3.85 -2.19 -1.99
N ASN A 66 -4.96 -2.79 -2.39
CA ASN A 66 -5.95 -3.33 -1.47
C ASN A 66 -6.35 -4.74 -1.86
N TYR A 67 -6.74 -5.52 -0.85
CA TYR A 67 -7.19 -6.89 -1.04
C TYR A 67 -8.55 -7.04 -0.38
N THR A 68 -9.52 -7.51 -1.14
CA THR A 68 -10.88 -7.62 -0.65
C THR A 68 -11.58 -8.90 -1.03
N PHE A 69 -12.59 -9.23 -0.23
CA PHE A 69 -13.46 -10.38 -0.41
C PHE A 69 -14.90 -9.93 -0.31
N SER A 70 -15.75 -10.46 -1.20
CA SER A 70 -17.20 -10.42 -1.03
C SER A 70 -17.83 -11.74 -1.45
N LYS A 71 -18.96 -12.03 -0.82
CA LYS A 71 -19.86 -13.12 -1.16
C LYS A 71 -21.29 -12.58 -1.28
N GLU A 72 -21.92 -12.83 -2.43
CA GLU A 72 -23.18 -12.17 -2.82
C GLU A 72 -24.36 -12.49 -1.88
N ASP A 73 -24.50 -13.73 -1.40
CA ASP A 73 -25.53 -14.11 -0.42
C ASP A 73 -25.32 -13.52 0.99
N VAL A 74 -24.15 -12.95 1.29
CA VAL A 74 -23.87 -12.30 2.57
C VAL A 74 -24.31 -10.84 2.51
N ASN A 75 -23.80 -10.08 1.54
CA ASN A 75 -24.18 -8.70 1.19
C ASN A 75 -23.38 -8.22 -0.04
N GLU A 76 -23.64 -6.99 -0.49
CA GLU A 76 -22.94 -6.37 -1.63
C GLU A 76 -21.62 -5.66 -1.24
N LYS A 77 -21.26 -5.60 0.04
CA LYS A 77 -20.02 -4.96 0.50
C LYS A 77 -18.84 -5.92 0.39
N HIS A 78 -17.65 -5.31 0.32
CA HIS A 78 -16.39 -6.02 0.35
C HIS A 78 -15.71 -5.82 1.70
N ALA A 79 -15.16 -6.89 2.30
CA ALA A 79 -14.28 -6.78 3.46
C ALA A 79 -12.83 -6.60 3.02
N ASN A 80 -12.06 -5.78 3.74
CA ASN A 80 -10.61 -5.79 3.68
C ASN A 80 -10.11 -7.10 4.29
N ILE A 81 -9.29 -7.85 3.54
CA ILE A 81 -8.76 -9.13 4.01
C ILE A 81 -7.38 -9.01 4.66
N ILE A 82 -6.65 -7.90 4.52
CA ILE A 82 -5.36 -7.64 5.19
C ILE A 82 -5.57 -7.09 6.60
N ASP A 83 -6.29 -5.99 6.74
CA ASP A 83 -6.51 -5.35 8.03
C ASP A 83 -7.97 -5.51 8.44
N LYS A 84 -8.19 -6.18 9.58
CA LYS A 84 -9.53 -6.37 10.11
C LYS A 84 -10.09 -5.08 10.70
N GLU A 85 -9.24 -4.19 11.22
CA GLU A 85 -9.69 -2.95 11.87
C GLU A 85 -10.35 -2.00 10.88
N GLU A 86 -10.01 -2.10 9.59
CA GLU A 86 -10.66 -1.36 8.50
C GLU A 86 -12.08 -1.84 8.18
N ASN A 87 -12.48 -3.02 8.64
CA ASN A 87 -13.85 -3.50 8.52
C ASN A 87 -14.69 -2.88 9.65
N ASP A 88 -15.00 -1.59 9.54
CA ASP A 88 -15.62 -0.81 10.61
C ASP A 88 -17.14 -1.05 10.71
N SER A 89 -17.78 -1.42 9.60
CA SER A 89 -19.22 -1.67 9.54
C SER A 89 -19.61 -3.12 9.85
N LYS A 90 -20.87 -3.31 10.24
CA LYS A 90 -21.43 -4.64 10.51
C LYS A 90 -21.35 -5.55 9.27
N ASP A 91 -21.59 -4.98 8.09
CA ASP A 91 -21.65 -5.73 6.84
C ASP A 91 -20.27 -6.20 6.38
N GLU A 92 -19.23 -5.37 6.53
CA GLU A 92 -17.83 -5.76 6.25
C GLU A 92 -17.35 -6.84 7.23
N LYS A 93 -17.74 -6.76 8.51
CA LYS A 93 -17.41 -7.82 9.49
C LYS A 93 -18.03 -9.15 9.12
N LEU A 94 -19.29 -9.17 8.65
CA LEU A 94 -19.95 -10.38 8.16
C LEU A 94 -19.23 -10.98 6.94
N GLN A 95 -18.77 -10.13 6.01
CA GLN A 95 -17.99 -10.57 4.86
C GLN A 95 -16.62 -11.13 5.26
N TYR A 96 -15.96 -10.52 6.26
CA TYR A 96 -14.69 -11.03 6.77
C TYR A 96 -14.87 -12.40 7.45
N ASP A 97 -15.96 -12.60 8.19
CA ASP A 97 -16.27 -13.92 8.78
C ASP A 97 -16.56 -14.96 7.68
N ALA A 98 -17.31 -14.59 6.63
CA ALA A 98 -17.55 -15.44 5.47
C ALA A 98 -16.25 -15.80 4.72
N TYR A 99 -15.30 -14.87 4.64
CA TYR A 99 -13.97 -15.14 4.10
C TYR A 99 -13.20 -16.17 4.94
N LEU A 100 -13.27 -16.10 6.26
CA LEU A 100 -12.62 -17.09 7.15
C LEU A 100 -13.23 -18.48 7.00
N ASP A 101 -14.56 -18.56 6.88
CA ASP A 101 -15.27 -19.82 6.61
C ASP A 101 -14.85 -20.42 5.27
N TRP A 102 -14.80 -19.59 4.22
CA TRP A 102 -14.32 -19.99 2.90
C TRP A 102 -12.87 -20.50 2.93
N LEU A 103 -11.95 -19.79 3.60
CA LEU A 103 -10.57 -20.25 3.78
C LEU A 103 -10.51 -21.63 4.45
N ASN A 104 -11.30 -21.81 5.51
CA ASN A 104 -11.39 -23.06 6.25
C ASN A 104 -11.98 -24.20 5.41
N GLU A 105 -12.89 -23.92 4.48
CA GLU A 105 -13.43 -24.90 3.54
C GLU A 105 -12.40 -25.29 2.47
N MET A 106 -11.61 -24.32 2.03
CA MET A 106 -10.53 -24.54 1.05
C MET A 106 -9.28 -25.16 1.66
N GLY A 107 -9.14 -25.15 2.98
CA GLY A 107 -7.91 -25.57 3.65
C GLY A 107 -6.72 -24.67 3.34
N LEU A 108 -6.98 -23.37 3.10
CA LEU A 108 -5.99 -22.37 2.70
C LEU A 108 -5.74 -21.35 3.82
N LYS A 109 -4.56 -20.73 3.78
CA LYS A 109 -4.22 -19.57 4.62
C LYS A 109 -4.54 -18.28 3.89
N LYS A 110 -4.86 -17.24 4.65
CA LYS A 110 -4.97 -15.86 4.15
C LYS A 110 -3.75 -15.42 3.32
N SER A 111 -2.54 -15.75 3.77
CA SER A 111 -1.32 -15.43 3.04
C SER A 111 -1.21 -16.12 1.67
N GLN A 112 -1.78 -17.32 1.51
CA GLN A 112 -1.78 -18.00 0.20
C GLN A 112 -2.68 -17.25 -0.80
N ILE A 113 -3.78 -16.67 -0.35
CA ILE A 113 -4.68 -15.89 -1.23
C ILE A 113 -4.00 -14.63 -1.73
N ILE A 114 -3.38 -13.87 -0.83
CA ILE A 114 -2.60 -12.66 -1.17
C ILE A 114 -1.50 -13.04 -2.18
N ASN A 115 -0.68 -14.04 -1.83
CA ASN A 115 0.42 -14.49 -2.68
C ASN A 115 -0.03 -15.01 -4.06
N VAL A 116 -1.22 -15.58 -4.16
CA VAL A 116 -1.76 -16.10 -5.42
C VAL A 116 -2.24 -14.99 -6.33
N LEU A 117 -2.85 -13.94 -5.78
CA LEU A 117 -3.21 -12.74 -6.54
C LEU A 117 -1.95 -12.06 -7.08
N ASP A 118 -0.92 -11.87 -6.25
CA ASP A 118 0.37 -11.31 -6.67
C ASP A 118 1.11 -12.19 -7.68
N TYR A 119 1.10 -13.51 -7.47
CA TYR A 119 1.67 -14.46 -8.40
C TYR A 119 0.97 -14.41 -9.76
N TYR A 120 -0.36 -14.36 -9.76
CA TYR A 120 -1.15 -14.34 -10.98
C TYR A 120 -0.92 -13.05 -11.77
N ASP A 121 -0.93 -11.91 -11.08
CA ASP A 121 -0.56 -10.59 -11.63
C ASP A 121 0.83 -10.65 -12.29
N LYS A 122 1.87 -10.99 -11.51
CA LYS A 122 3.26 -11.05 -12.00
C LYS A 122 3.45 -11.96 -13.20
N LYS A 123 2.69 -13.06 -13.29
CA LYS A 123 2.80 -14.05 -14.37
C LYS A 123 2.11 -13.59 -15.65
N HIS A 124 1.03 -12.82 -15.55
CA HIS A 124 0.19 -12.42 -16.70
C HIS A 124 0.38 -10.97 -17.12
N THR A 125 1.11 -10.20 -16.33
CA THR A 125 1.73 -8.96 -16.77
C THR A 125 2.88 -9.31 -17.71
N THR A 126 2.58 -9.55 -19.01
CA THR A 126 3.60 -9.53 -20.08
C THR A 126 4.42 -8.27 -19.90
N SER A 127 5.74 -8.38 -19.88
CA SER A 127 6.69 -7.28 -19.63
C SER A 127 6.38 -5.98 -20.40
N ASN A 128 5.40 -5.21 -19.94
CA ASN A 128 5.69 -3.88 -19.46
C ASN A 128 6.14 -4.10 -18.04
N THR A 129 7.43 -4.38 -17.88
CA THR A 129 8.11 -3.89 -16.71
C THR A 129 7.72 -2.42 -16.55
N LYS A 130 6.72 -2.12 -15.71
CA LYS A 130 6.98 -1.12 -14.68
C LYS A 130 8.16 -1.71 -13.95
N SER A 131 9.34 -1.38 -14.47
CA SER A 131 10.58 -1.68 -13.82
C SER A 131 10.41 -1.21 -12.38
N ASP A 132 10.99 -1.94 -11.44
CA ASP A 132 11.44 -1.45 -10.14
C ASP A 132 12.43 -0.28 -10.29
N ASP A 133 12.19 0.62 -11.25
CA ASP A 133 13.08 1.70 -11.64
C ASP A 133 12.82 2.85 -10.69
N SER A 134 13.70 2.94 -9.68
CA SER A 134 14.19 4.25 -9.24
C SER A 134 14.27 5.20 -10.45
N SER A 135 14.75 4.74 -11.62
CA SER A 135 14.80 5.50 -12.88
C SER A 135 13.54 6.32 -13.27
N ASP A 136 12.30 5.91 -12.96
CA ASP A 136 11.12 6.75 -13.25
C ASP A 136 10.93 7.87 -12.21
N VAL A 137 11.15 7.57 -10.92
CA VAL A 137 11.19 8.57 -9.85
C VAL A 137 12.33 9.55 -10.10
N GLU A 138 13.52 9.04 -10.42
CA GLU A 138 14.71 9.80 -10.75
C GLU A 138 14.48 10.74 -11.94
N LYS A 139 13.91 10.23 -13.05
CA LYS A 139 13.54 11.06 -14.21
C LYS A 139 12.56 12.16 -13.83
N ARG A 140 11.57 11.87 -12.99
CA ARG A 140 10.59 12.86 -12.51
C ARG A 140 11.26 13.92 -11.65
N LEU A 141 12.12 13.51 -10.71
CA LEU A 141 12.90 14.43 -9.87
C LEU A 141 13.80 15.32 -10.75
N ILE A 142 14.51 14.76 -11.72
CA ILE A 142 15.33 15.52 -12.67
C ILE A 142 14.48 16.53 -13.45
N ASN A 143 13.31 16.12 -13.97
CA ASN A 143 12.38 17.02 -14.67
C ASN A 143 11.84 18.14 -13.79
N LEU A 144 11.72 17.89 -12.48
CA LEU A 144 11.35 18.91 -11.50
C LEU A 144 12.50 19.84 -11.14
N GLY A 145 13.72 19.54 -11.56
CA GLY A 145 14.91 20.36 -11.36
C GLY A 145 15.88 19.82 -10.31
N TYR A 146 15.65 18.63 -9.74
CA TYR A 146 16.60 17.96 -8.85
C TYR A 146 17.85 17.51 -9.62
N LYS A 147 19.00 17.50 -8.95
CA LYS A 147 20.25 17.02 -9.52
C LYS A 147 20.74 15.81 -8.73
N LEU A 148 21.34 14.88 -9.46
CA LEU A 148 22.05 13.78 -8.82
C LEU A 148 23.42 14.30 -8.37
N GLU A 149 23.74 14.19 -7.08
CA GLU A 149 25.12 14.32 -6.62
C GLU A 149 25.71 12.91 -6.45
N SER A 150 26.78 12.64 -7.21
CA SER A 150 27.41 11.34 -7.28
C SER A 150 28.21 11.07 -6.01
N ASP A 151 27.68 10.21 -5.15
CA ASP A 151 28.39 9.19 -4.36
C ASP A 151 27.40 8.34 -3.51
N ASP A 152 26.19 8.84 -3.20
CA ASP A 152 25.24 8.22 -2.24
C ASP A 152 23.77 8.10 -2.75
N GLU A 153 23.52 7.95 -4.07
CA GLU A 153 22.16 7.90 -4.67
C GLU A 153 21.18 9.01 -4.18
N SER A 154 21.71 10.17 -3.81
CA SER A 154 20.93 11.29 -3.30
C SER A 154 20.63 12.32 -4.40
N TYR A 155 19.35 12.67 -4.52
CA TYR A 155 18.84 13.74 -5.37
C TYR A 155 18.82 15.03 -4.57
N ILE A 156 19.90 15.78 -4.72
CA ILE A 156 20.10 17.07 -4.07
C ILE A 156 19.75 18.16 -5.07
N ILE A 157 19.21 19.27 -4.57
CA ILE A 157 19.01 20.54 -5.28
C ILE A 157 17.64 20.68 -5.96
N LYS A 158 16.66 21.10 -5.16
CA LYS A 158 15.79 22.23 -5.57
C LYS A 158 15.58 23.13 -4.36
N SER A 159 16.02 24.39 -4.45
CA SER A 159 15.44 25.44 -3.63
C SER A 159 14.02 25.67 -4.17
N ILE A 160 13.05 24.96 -3.62
CA ILE A 160 11.64 25.26 -3.93
C ILE A 160 11.27 26.50 -3.13
N GLU A 161 10.81 27.57 -3.78
CA GLU A 161 10.35 28.75 -3.03
C GLU A 161 9.09 28.43 -2.21
N THR A 162 8.37 27.36 -2.58
CA THR A 162 7.15 26.89 -1.93
C THR A 162 7.08 25.36 -1.82
N PHE A 163 6.49 24.88 -0.73
CA PHE A 163 6.18 23.46 -0.51
C PHE A 163 4.78 23.34 0.10
N GLY A 164 3.80 22.96 -0.72
CA GLY A 164 2.40 23.06 -0.32
C GLY A 164 2.04 24.50 0.03
N ASP A 165 1.50 24.71 1.24
CA ASP A 165 1.12 26.03 1.75
C ASP A 165 2.30 26.82 2.34
N TYR A 166 3.49 26.21 2.45
CA TYR A 166 4.67 26.87 3.03
C TYR A 166 5.41 27.70 1.99
N GLN A 167 5.79 28.92 2.39
CA GLN A 167 6.66 29.83 1.63
C GLN A 167 8.06 29.86 2.25
N ASN A 168 9.05 30.36 1.48
CA ASN A 168 10.45 30.46 1.89
C ASN A 168 11.04 29.10 2.26
N VAL A 169 10.69 28.07 1.49
CA VAL A 169 11.27 26.75 1.66
C VAL A 169 12.71 26.79 1.16
N GLY A 170 13.60 26.22 1.95
CA GLY A 170 15.02 26.17 1.66
C GLY A 170 15.34 25.00 0.75
N VAL A 171 16.44 24.32 1.06
CA VAL A 171 16.86 23.14 0.29
C VAL A 171 15.93 21.97 0.61
N SER A 172 15.44 21.30 -0.44
CA SER A 172 14.80 19.98 -0.36
C SER A 172 15.67 18.91 -1.01
N VAL A 173 15.74 17.74 -0.37
CA VAL A 173 16.59 16.62 -0.78
C VAL A 173 15.78 15.32 -0.72
N PHE A 174 15.84 14.54 -1.80
CA PHE A 174 15.38 13.16 -1.80
C PHE A 174 16.59 12.23 -1.68
N ASN A 175 16.58 11.34 -0.70
CA ASN A 175 17.51 10.23 -0.63
C ASN A 175 16.70 8.95 -0.81
N LEU A 176 16.74 8.41 -2.03
CA LEU A 176 15.93 7.26 -2.42
C LEU A 176 16.43 5.97 -1.77
N GLU A 177 17.74 5.84 -1.54
CA GLU A 177 18.35 4.71 -0.84
C GLU A 177 17.81 4.56 0.59
N ASN A 178 17.78 5.67 1.34
CA ASN A 178 17.42 5.68 2.76
C ASN A 178 15.92 5.90 3.01
N ASN A 179 15.12 6.03 1.95
CA ASN A 179 13.70 6.35 2.05
C ASN A 179 13.42 7.69 2.77
N THR A 180 14.26 8.72 2.56
CA THR A 180 14.14 10.00 3.28
C THR A 180 14.02 11.23 2.39
N PHE A 181 13.14 12.15 2.81
CA PHE A 181 12.99 13.48 2.24
C PHE A 181 13.34 14.52 3.30
N ALA A 182 14.37 15.32 3.05
CA ALA A 182 14.74 16.43 3.91
C ALA A 182 14.26 17.74 3.32
N THR A 183 13.74 18.65 4.14
CA THR A 183 13.37 20.00 3.72
C THR A 183 13.59 21.01 4.82
N THR A 184 13.94 22.24 4.45
CA THR A 184 14.06 23.35 5.40
C THR A 184 12.88 24.29 5.27
N ILE A 185 12.11 24.49 6.34
CA ILE A 185 10.94 25.38 6.36
C ILE A 185 11.16 26.37 7.51
N GLU A 186 11.11 27.68 7.20
CA GLU A 186 11.34 28.75 8.20
C GLU A 186 12.67 28.60 8.97
N GLY A 187 13.72 28.14 8.28
CA GLY A 187 15.04 27.91 8.88
C GLY A 187 15.14 26.67 9.77
N LYS A 188 14.10 25.84 9.85
CA LYS A 188 14.10 24.55 10.58
C LYS A 188 14.17 23.38 9.61
N LEU A 189 15.03 22.42 9.92
CA LEU A 189 15.16 21.18 9.16
C LEU A 189 14.08 20.17 9.60
N TYR A 190 13.39 19.63 8.62
CA TYR A 190 12.46 18.52 8.74
C TYR A 190 12.96 17.36 7.89
N LEU A 191 12.95 16.16 8.46
CA LEU A 191 13.32 14.91 7.83
C LEU A 191 12.10 13.99 7.86
N ILE A 192 11.61 13.62 6.69
CA ILE A 192 10.54 12.67 6.52
C ILE A 192 11.17 11.33 6.14
N ASN A 193 10.90 10.28 6.91
CA ASN A 193 11.14 8.92 6.46
C ASN A 193 9.80 8.36 6.00
N TRP A 194 9.68 8.15 4.70
CA TRP A 194 8.40 7.80 4.08
C TRP A 194 8.08 6.31 4.25
N LYS A 195 9.09 5.47 4.44
CA LYS A 195 8.91 4.04 4.72
C LYS A 195 8.42 3.81 6.14
N ASP A 196 9.04 4.47 7.12
CA ASP A 196 8.68 4.33 8.53
C ASP A 196 7.53 5.27 8.92
N LYS A 197 7.07 6.11 7.96
CA LYS A 197 6.04 7.13 8.12
C LYS A 197 6.26 7.97 9.37
N THR A 198 7.50 8.46 9.49
CA THR A 198 7.92 9.34 10.57
C THR A 198 8.36 10.68 10.01
N ILE A 199 8.18 11.71 10.83
CA ILE A 199 8.74 13.02 10.59
C ILE A 199 9.53 13.47 11.81
N THR A 200 10.80 13.78 11.58
CA THR A 200 11.73 14.31 12.57
C THR A 200 11.99 15.78 12.29
N TYR A 201 12.02 16.60 13.33
CA TYR A 201 12.55 17.95 13.21
C TYR A 201 13.57 18.23 14.31
N LYS A 202 14.48 19.15 14.00
CA LYS A 202 15.52 19.60 14.94
C LYS A 202 15.15 20.94 15.54
N THR A 203 15.28 21.06 16.86
CA THR A 203 15.22 22.35 17.57
C THR A 203 16.32 22.39 18.63
N GLY A 204 17.26 23.33 18.48
CA GLY A 204 18.49 23.32 19.29
C GLY A 204 19.30 22.05 19.06
N GLU A 205 19.61 21.32 20.14
CA GLU A 205 20.32 20.04 20.11
C GLU A 205 19.38 18.82 20.12
N ALA A 206 18.08 19.02 20.30
CA ALA A 206 17.10 17.94 20.40
C ALA A 206 16.48 17.61 19.04
N TYR A 207 16.17 16.32 18.87
CA TYR A 207 15.42 15.78 17.74
C TYR A 207 14.10 15.23 18.27
N TYR A 208 13.01 15.64 17.62
CA TYR A 208 11.68 15.18 17.96
C TYR A 208 11.11 14.47 16.75
N THR A 209 10.74 13.21 16.94
CA THR A 209 10.22 12.35 15.88
C THR A 209 8.77 12.00 16.18
N TYR A 210 7.89 12.27 15.23
CA TYR A 210 6.49 11.91 15.29
C TYR A 210 6.22 10.78 14.30
N ASN A 211 5.51 9.75 14.74
CA ASN A 211 5.04 8.68 13.88
C ASN A 211 3.61 9.01 13.42
N THR A 212 3.42 9.19 12.11
CA THR A 212 2.13 9.60 11.55
C THR A 212 1.12 8.47 11.46
N ASP A 213 1.56 7.21 11.54
CA ASP A 213 0.66 6.05 11.59
C ASP A 213 0.10 5.85 13.00
N THR A 214 0.97 5.81 14.01
CA THR A 214 0.54 5.60 15.40
C THR A 214 0.02 6.88 16.06
N HIS A 215 0.14 8.03 15.38
CA HIS A 215 -0.26 9.34 15.88
C HIS A 215 0.38 9.67 17.24
N SER A 216 1.68 9.41 17.37
CA SER A 216 2.40 9.58 18.64
C SER A 216 3.84 10.04 18.46
N TRP A 217 4.36 10.77 19.45
CA TRP A 217 5.78 11.07 19.55
C TRP A 217 6.58 9.79 19.87
N VAL A 218 7.72 9.63 19.20
CA VAL A 218 8.71 8.57 19.48
C VAL A 218 9.67 9.02 20.59
N SER A 219 9.81 10.34 20.78
CA SER A 219 10.58 10.95 21.88
C SER A 219 9.77 11.00 23.18
N ASP A 220 10.45 10.91 24.33
CA ASP A 220 9.82 10.90 25.66
C ASP A 220 9.07 12.20 26.05
N GLU A 221 9.28 13.28 25.29
CA GLU A 221 8.62 14.57 25.51
C GLU A 221 7.66 14.89 24.35
N ASP A 222 6.37 14.97 24.67
CA ASP A 222 5.33 15.44 23.76
C ASP A 222 5.52 16.93 23.47
N ASN A 223 5.54 17.30 22.19
CA ASN A 223 5.58 18.69 21.76
C ASN A 223 4.30 19.02 20.97
N ILE A 224 3.19 19.18 21.69
CA ILE A 224 1.85 19.41 21.13
C ILE A 224 1.82 20.60 20.16
N ASP A 225 2.55 21.67 20.48
CA ASP A 225 2.64 22.87 19.62
C ASP A 225 3.30 22.58 18.27
N ALA A 226 4.15 21.56 18.19
CA ALA A 226 4.82 21.14 16.97
C ALA A 226 4.05 20.05 16.20
N GLU A 227 3.17 19.28 16.86
CA GLU A 227 2.47 18.12 16.29
C GLU A 227 1.68 18.46 15.03
N ILE A 228 0.79 19.45 15.12
CA ILE A 228 -0.02 19.91 13.97
C ILE A 228 0.90 20.36 12.82
N LYS A 229 2.02 21.01 13.14
CA LYS A 229 2.96 21.50 12.13
C LYS A 229 3.66 20.35 11.42
N VAL A 230 4.14 19.34 12.15
CA VAL A 230 4.83 18.19 11.53
C VAL A 230 3.88 17.33 10.71
N ILE A 231 2.63 17.12 11.18
CA ILE A 231 1.59 16.44 10.41
C ILE A 231 1.31 17.19 9.11
N ASN A 232 1.15 18.51 9.16
CA ASN A 232 0.91 19.32 7.96
C ASN A 232 2.09 19.29 6.98
N ILE A 233 3.33 19.22 7.47
CA ILE A 233 4.50 19.08 6.60
C ILE A 233 4.51 17.71 5.92
N PHE A 234 4.21 16.64 6.66
CA PHE A 234 4.09 15.29 6.08
C PHE A 234 2.94 15.22 5.06
N ALA A 235 1.78 15.79 5.36
CA ALA A 235 0.67 15.85 4.40
C ALA A 235 1.03 16.65 3.13
N ASN A 236 1.77 17.75 3.27
CA ASN A 236 2.26 18.51 2.11
C ASN A 236 3.30 17.74 1.29
N PHE A 237 4.12 16.90 1.93
CA PHE A 237 4.98 15.94 1.22
C PHE A 237 4.17 14.97 0.38
N LEU A 238 3.12 14.36 0.92
CA LEU A 238 2.25 13.46 0.15
C LEU A 238 1.60 14.18 -1.03
N LYS A 239 1.02 15.36 -0.79
CA LYS A 239 0.45 16.20 -1.85
C LYS A 239 1.47 16.52 -2.94
N TYR A 240 2.72 16.81 -2.56
CA TYR A 240 3.80 17.07 -3.52
C TYR A 240 4.10 15.85 -4.37
N LEU A 241 4.21 14.66 -3.77
CA LEU A 241 4.41 13.41 -4.50
C LEU A 241 3.27 13.17 -5.48
N THR A 242 2.02 13.26 -5.01
CA THR A 242 0.82 13.05 -5.84
C THR A 242 0.75 14.04 -7.00
N ALA A 243 0.92 15.34 -6.74
CA ALA A 243 0.84 16.38 -7.77
C ALA A 243 1.90 16.20 -8.88
N ASN A 244 3.06 15.66 -8.52
CA ASN A 244 4.16 15.41 -9.45
C ASN A 244 4.22 13.95 -9.92
N LYS A 245 3.23 13.13 -9.57
CA LYS A 245 3.13 11.71 -9.91
C LYS A 245 4.41 10.95 -9.54
N ILE A 246 4.98 11.24 -8.38
CA ILE A 246 6.15 10.54 -7.83
C ILE A 246 5.62 9.40 -6.95
N TYR A 247 5.99 8.17 -7.28
CA TYR A 247 5.56 6.98 -6.56
C TYR A 247 6.78 6.36 -5.87
N LEU A 248 6.83 6.47 -4.54
CA LEU A 248 7.94 5.97 -3.75
C LEU A 248 7.66 4.54 -3.29
N ASN A 249 8.68 3.68 -3.37
CA ASN A 249 8.60 2.31 -2.86
C ASN A 249 8.38 2.32 -1.33
N ASN A 250 7.65 1.32 -0.82
CA ASN A 250 7.35 1.13 0.61
C ASN A 250 6.43 2.20 1.24
N PHE A 251 5.60 2.86 0.44
CA PHE A 251 4.53 3.73 0.92
C PHE A 251 3.17 3.00 1.06
N VAL A 252 3.18 1.67 0.91
CA VAL A 252 2.02 0.75 1.02
C VAL A 252 2.08 0.03 2.37
#